data_AF-A0A1Y0XYX6-F1
#
_entry.id   AF-A0A1Y0XYX6-F1
#
_cell.length_a   1.000
_cell.length_b   1.000
_cell.length_c   1.000
_cell.angle_alpha   90.00
_cell.angle_beta   90.00
_cell.angle_gamma   90.00
#
_symmetry.space_group_name_H-M   'P 1'
#
loop_
_entity.id
_entity.type
_entity.pdbx_description
1 polymer ?
#
loop_
_entity_poly.entity_id
_entity_poly.type
_entity_poly.pdbx_seq_one_letter_code
_entity_poly.pdbx_strand_id
1 'polypeptide(L)'
;MRKDGWVPKQDWAVISGLLAGKKCPDIAREIGRTTGAVHTRANYLREHGLIHEGQTLKALHVRHINLQKKQRASRHLEEKKKWSREEKREFAKDNRISGPSYIARQLGCSVQEVRELLADKPMNETRTRPCSRCRKVFTTRHKCRFLCDSCNSYASSMGWF
;
A
#
# COMPACT_ATOMS: atom_id res chain seq x y z
N MET A 1 13.40 -5.04 33.84
CA MET A 1 13.67 -3.66 33.37
C MET A 1 13.00 -3.46 32.01
N ARG A 2 12.28 -2.35 31.83
CA ARG A 2 11.38 -2.12 30.69
C ARG A 2 12.13 -2.07 29.36
N LYS A 3 11.55 -2.70 28.32
CA LYS A 3 11.96 -2.59 26.91
C LYS A 3 11.64 -1.18 26.40
N ASP A 4 12.43 -0.19 26.81
CA ASP A 4 12.34 1.13 26.18
C ASP A 4 12.97 1.02 24.80
N GLY A 5 12.12 0.74 23.81
CA GLY A 5 12.49 0.66 22.39
C GLY A 5 13.21 1.93 21.94
N TRP A 6 14.04 1.79 20.89
CA TRP A 6 14.67 2.94 20.25
C TRP A 6 13.60 3.88 19.72
N VAL A 7 13.61 5.13 20.21
CA VAL A 7 12.74 6.18 19.69
C VAL A 7 13.43 6.89 18.53
N PRO A 8 12.69 7.44 17.56
CA PRO A 8 13.32 8.06 16.39
C PRO A 8 14.20 9.26 16.73
N LYS A 9 13.90 9.98 17.82
CA LYS A 9 14.76 11.07 18.33
C LYS A 9 16.15 10.55 18.74
N GLN A 10 16.22 9.35 19.32
CA GLN A 10 17.48 8.72 19.71
C GLN A 10 18.25 8.23 18.48
N ASP A 11 17.57 7.64 17.49
CA ASP A 11 18.21 7.29 16.21
C ASP A 11 18.82 8.52 15.54
N TRP A 12 18.12 9.65 15.58
CA TRP A 12 18.60 10.89 15.00
C TRP A 12 19.85 11.42 15.72
N ALA A 13 19.89 11.35 17.05
CA ALA A 13 21.07 11.75 17.83
C ALA A 13 22.29 10.85 17.56
N VAL A 14 22.08 9.55 17.32
CA VAL A 14 23.15 8.63 16.92
C VAL A 14 23.68 8.98 15.53
N ILE A 15 22.78 9.19 14.55
CA ILE A 15 23.17 9.57 13.19
C ILE A 15 23.92 10.91 13.20
N SER A 16 23.38 11.91 13.91
CA SER A 16 23.94 13.25 13.91
C SER A 16 25.29 13.31 14.62
N GLY A 17 25.43 12.61 15.75
CA GLY A 17 26.68 12.51 16.48
C GLY A 17 27.77 11.84 15.65
N LEU A 18 27.47 10.71 15.01
CA LEU A 18 28.45 9.99 14.20
C LEU A 18 28.89 10.79 12.97
N LEU A 19 27.97 11.47 12.29
CA LEU A 19 28.31 12.34 11.17
C LEU A 19 29.09 13.59 11.59
N ALA A 20 28.89 14.08 12.82
CA ALA A 20 29.69 15.15 13.40
C ALA A 20 31.06 14.68 13.91
N GLY A 21 31.42 13.40 13.72
CA GLY A 21 32.67 12.82 14.19
C GLY A 21 32.73 12.53 15.70
N LYS A 22 31.60 12.60 16.41
CA LYS A 22 31.54 12.25 17.84
C LYS A 22 31.72 10.74 18.03
N LYS A 23 32.40 10.36 19.11
CA LYS A 23 32.56 8.95 19.48
C LYS A 23 31.28 8.43 20.15
N CYS A 24 31.02 7.13 20.01
CA CYS A 24 29.85 6.48 20.62
C CYS A 24 29.66 6.76 22.13
N PRO A 25 30.72 6.86 22.99
CA PRO A 25 30.55 7.21 24.39
C PRO A 25 29.93 8.59 24.62
N ASP A 26 30.28 9.57 23.81
CA ASP A 26 29.75 10.93 23.93
C ASP A 26 28.27 10.99 23.56
N ILE A 27 27.91 10.31 22.46
CA ILE A 27 26.53 10.16 22.02
C ILE A 27 25.71 9.42 23.08
N ALA A 28 26.25 8.35 23.67
CA ALA A 28 25.60 7.56 24.70
C ALA A 28 25.25 8.38 25.93
N ARG A 29 26.17 9.25 26.37
CA ARG A 29 25.96 10.21 27.45
C ARG A 29 24.87 11.23 27.13
N GLU A 30 24.83 11.75 25.90
CA GLU A 30 23.80 12.72 25.47
C GLU A 30 22.39 12.14 25.43
N ILE A 31 22.23 10.87 25.06
CA ILE A 31 20.91 10.23 24.91
C ILE A 31 20.49 9.38 26.12
N GLY A 32 21.33 9.30 27.16
CA GLY A 32 21.07 8.49 28.36
C GLY A 32 21.05 6.99 28.08
N ARG A 33 21.89 6.49 27.18
CA ARG A 33 22.00 5.05 26.83
C ARG A 33 23.41 4.54 27.15
N THR A 34 23.58 3.22 27.12
CA THR A 34 24.91 2.60 27.25
C THR A 34 25.68 2.69 25.93
N THR A 35 27.01 2.79 26.00
CA THR A 35 27.88 2.81 24.82
C THR A 35 27.66 1.58 23.94
N GLY A 36 27.49 0.40 24.54
CA GLY A 36 27.19 -0.84 23.81
C GLY A 36 25.89 -0.76 23.01
N ALA A 37 24.82 -0.23 23.62
CA ALA A 37 23.54 -0.04 22.92
C ALA A 37 23.67 0.91 21.72
N VAL A 38 24.42 2.02 21.88
CA VAL A 38 24.70 2.95 20.77
C VAL A 38 25.49 2.28 19.67
N HIS A 39 26.47 1.45 20.02
CA HIS A 39 27.29 0.76 19.04
C HIS A 39 26.48 -0.25 18.21
N THR A 40 25.67 -1.07 18.87
CA THR A 40 24.75 -2.00 18.20
C THR A 40 23.77 -1.26 17.29
N ARG A 41 23.24 -0.13 17.76
CA ARG A 41 22.31 0.67 16.96
C ARG A 41 22.98 1.34 15.77
N ALA A 42 24.19 1.86 15.94
CA ALA A 42 24.97 2.44 14.86
C ALA A 42 25.21 1.44 13.72
N ASN A 43 25.53 0.18 14.06
CA ASN A 43 25.70 -0.89 13.07
C ASN A 43 24.38 -1.18 12.34
N TYR A 44 23.27 -1.34 13.07
CA TYR A 44 21.93 -1.50 12.49
C TYR A 44 21.57 -0.35 11.51
N LEU A 45 21.89 0.90 11.88
CA LEU A 45 21.62 2.07 11.04
C LEU A 45 22.50 2.10 9.79
N ARG A 46 23.76 1.63 9.87
CA ARG A 46 24.64 1.46 8.69
C ARG A 46 24.15 0.37 7.75
N GLU A 47 23.82 -0.81 8.28
CA GLU A 47 23.32 -1.96 7.51
C GLU A 47 22.02 -1.63 6.76
N HIS A 48 21.24 -0.68 7.26
CA HIS A 48 20.01 -0.20 6.61
C HIS A 48 20.21 1.09 5.79
N GLY A 49 21.45 1.50 5.51
CA GLY A 49 21.77 2.62 4.62
C GLY A 49 21.37 4.00 5.17
N LEU A 50 21.19 4.11 6.49
CA LEU A 50 20.85 5.36 7.17
C LEU A 50 22.09 6.15 7.60
N ILE A 51 23.29 5.59 7.42
CA ILE A 51 24.59 6.24 7.62
C ILE A 51 25.48 5.80 6.45
N HIS A 52 25.88 6.75 5.60
CA HIS A 52 26.86 6.52 4.54
C HIS A 52 28.00 7.53 4.70
N GLU A 53 29.23 7.03 4.63
CA GLU A 53 30.42 7.88 4.52
C GLU A 53 30.27 8.77 3.27
N GLY A 54 30.28 10.10 3.49
CA GLY A 54 30.11 11.10 2.42
C GLY A 54 28.72 11.73 2.29
N GLN A 55 27.71 11.36 3.09
CA GLN A 55 26.40 12.03 3.06
C GLN A 55 26.28 13.12 4.14
N THR A 56 25.79 14.29 3.72
CA THR A 56 25.52 15.41 4.63
C THR A 56 24.35 15.10 5.57
N LEU A 57 24.42 15.60 6.82
CA LEU A 57 23.37 15.50 7.85
C LEU A 57 21.96 15.78 7.31
N LYS A 58 21.82 16.75 6.41
CA LYS A 58 20.53 17.14 5.80
C LYS A 58 19.92 16.00 4.95
N ALA A 59 20.73 15.27 4.19
CA ALA A 59 20.24 14.20 3.32
C ALA A 59 19.71 13.01 4.13
N LEU A 60 20.40 12.63 5.21
CA LEU A 60 19.95 11.57 6.11
C LEU A 60 18.69 11.98 6.89
N HIS A 61 18.54 13.26 7.24
CA HIS A 61 17.34 13.77 7.91
C HIS A 61 16.09 13.58 7.05
N VAL A 62 16.20 13.98 5.78
CA VAL A 62 15.13 13.85 4.80
C VAL A 62 14.79 12.38 4.57
N ARG A 63 15.80 11.50 4.44
CA ARG A 63 15.59 10.05 4.31
C ARG A 63 14.87 9.46 5.52
N HIS A 64 15.28 9.83 6.73
CA HIS A 64 14.66 9.36 7.97
C HIS A 64 13.21 9.82 8.10
N ILE A 65 12.92 11.09 7.82
CA ILE A 65 11.54 11.61 7.79
C ILE A 65 10.69 10.83 6.78
N ASN A 66 11.21 10.60 5.58
CA ASN A 66 10.50 9.86 4.55
C ASN A 66 10.24 8.40 4.95
N LEU A 67 11.20 7.75 5.61
CA LEU A 67 11.02 6.40 6.13
C LEU A 67 9.92 6.33 7.20
N GLN A 68 9.92 7.29 8.13
CA GLN A 68 8.85 7.38 9.13
C GLN A 68 7.48 7.61 8.49
N LYS A 69 7.39 8.51 7.50
CA LYS A 69 6.14 8.76 6.76
C LYS A 69 5.64 7.48 6.08
N LYS A 70 6.53 6.72 5.44
CA LYS A 70 6.20 5.41 4.84
C LYS A 70 5.70 4.43 5.90
N GLN A 71 6.41 4.27 7.02
CA GLN A 71 6.01 3.37 8.10
C GLN A 71 4.65 3.75 8.72
N ARG A 72 4.35 5.05 8.86
CA ARG A 72 3.03 5.53 9.31
C ARG A 72 1.94 5.19 8.30
N ALA A 73 2.18 5.44 7.01
CA ALA A 73 1.22 5.10 5.95
C ALA A 73 0.96 3.59 5.88
N SER A 74 2.00 2.76 6.01
CA SER A 74 1.86 1.30 6.04
C SER A 74 1.01 0.83 7.22
N ARG A 75 1.21 1.38 8.44
CA ARG A 75 0.39 1.02 9.60
C ARG A 75 -1.08 1.39 9.42
N HIS A 76 -1.34 2.59 8.91
CA HIS A 76 -2.70 3.05 8.65
C HIS A 76 -3.40 2.21 7.57
N LEU A 77 -2.65 1.73 6.57
CA LEU A 77 -3.16 0.80 5.57
C LEU A 77 -3.49 -0.58 6.18
N GLU A 78 -2.62 -1.11 7.05
CA GLU A 78 -2.87 -2.38 7.75
C GLU A 78 -4.08 -2.30 8.70
N GLU A 79 -4.32 -1.15 9.32
CA GLU A 79 -5.55 -0.89 10.09
C GLU A 79 -6.78 -0.91 9.18
N LYS A 80 -6.73 -0.20 8.04
CA LYS A 80 -7.83 -0.16 7.06
C LYS A 80 -8.14 -1.51 6.41
N LYS A 81 -7.16 -2.39 6.27
CA LYS A 81 -7.41 -3.77 5.80
C LYS A 81 -8.34 -4.54 6.73
N LYS A 82 -8.27 -4.28 8.04
CA LYS A 82 -9.08 -4.90 9.09
C LYS A 82 -10.49 -4.33 9.20
N TRP A 83 -10.77 -3.20 8.52
CA TRP A 83 -12.10 -2.61 8.52
C TRP A 83 -13.13 -3.59 7.97
N SER A 84 -14.32 -3.52 8.55
CA SER A 84 -15.50 -4.24 8.09
C SER A 84 -15.91 -3.79 6.68
N ARG A 85 -16.76 -4.59 6.04
CA ARG A 85 -17.26 -4.28 4.69
C ARG A 85 -18.06 -2.97 4.66
N GLU A 86 -18.75 -2.64 5.75
CA GLU A 86 -19.57 -1.44 5.89
C GLU A 86 -18.71 -0.18 5.99
N GLU A 87 -17.68 -0.20 6.85
CA GLU A 87 -16.73 0.91 6.99
C GLU A 87 -15.97 1.18 5.68
N LYS A 88 -15.56 0.12 4.97
CA LYS A 88 -14.94 0.25 3.63
C LYS A 88 -15.91 0.85 2.62
N ARG A 89 -17.21 0.56 2.73
CA ARG A 89 -18.25 1.09 1.85
C ARG A 89 -18.49 2.58 2.10
N GLU A 90 -18.59 3.00 3.36
CA GLU A 90 -18.72 4.42 3.72
C GLU A 90 -17.54 5.22 3.21
N PHE A 91 -16.31 4.76 3.49
CA PHE A 91 -15.10 5.42 2.98
C PHE A 91 -15.08 5.52 1.45
N ALA A 92 -15.51 4.46 0.76
CA ALA A 92 -15.58 4.46 -0.71
C ALA A 92 -16.63 5.47 -1.23
N LYS A 93 -17.78 5.59 -0.56
CA LYS A 93 -18.82 6.56 -0.90
C LYS A 93 -18.32 7.99 -0.72
N ASP A 94 -17.65 8.28 0.38
CA ASP A 94 -17.10 9.61 0.66
C ASP A 94 -16.01 10.02 -0.35
N ASN A 95 -15.27 9.04 -0.87
CA ASN A 95 -14.16 9.25 -1.80
C ASN A 95 -14.50 8.96 -3.26
N ARG A 96 -15.79 8.92 -3.63
CA ARG A 96 -16.26 8.49 -4.96
C ARG A 96 -15.64 9.28 -6.12
N ILE A 97 -15.28 10.55 -5.90
CA ILE A 97 -14.66 11.46 -6.88
C ILE A 97 -13.24 10.98 -7.27
N SER A 98 -12.50 10.39 -6.32
CA SER A 98 -11.10 10.02 -6.50
C SER A 98 -10.87 8.77 -7.37
N GLY A 99 -11.96 8.10 -7.77
CA GLY A 99 -11.96 6.93 -8.64
C GLY A 99 -11.60 5.60 -7.94
N PRO A 100 -12.05 4.44 -8.48
CA PRO A 100 -11.92 3.14 -7.80
C PRO A 100 -10.48 2.70 -7.51
N SER A 101 -9.53 3.01 -8.39
CA SER A 101 -8.11 2.62 -8.23
C SER A 101 -7.45 3.34 -7.05
N TYR A 102 -7.80 4.59 -6.81
CA TYR A 102 -7.29 5.35 -5.68
C TYR A 102 -7.82 4.79 -4.36
N ILE A 103 -9.13 4.56 -4.29
CA ILE A 103 -9.81 4.02 -3.10
C ILE A 103 -9.25 2.63 -2.76
N ALA A 104 -9.05 1.77 -3.76
CA ALA A 104 -8.48 0.44 -3.58
C ALA A 104 -7.09 0.48 -2.92
N ARG A 105 -6.23 1.41 -3.37
CA ARG A 105 -4.90 1.62 -2.76
C ARG A 105 -4.97 2.09 -1.32
N GLN A 106 -5.95 2.93 -1.00
CA GLN A 106 -6.13 3.48 0.36
C GLN A 106 -6.72 2.46 1.34
N LEU A 107 -7.57 1.55 0.84
CA LEU A 107 -8.19 0.49 1.63
C LEU A 107 -7.35 -0.80 1.66
N GLY A 108 -6.35 -0.92 0.79
CA GLY A 108 -5.51 -2.11 0.67
C GLY A 108 -6.26 -3.30 0.08
N CYS A 109 -7.23 -3.03 -0.80
CA CYS A 109 -8.10 -4.04 -1.42
C CYS A 109 -8.04 -3.98 -2.95
N SER A 110 -8.77 -4.89 -3.62
CA SER A 110 -8.80 -4.90 -5.08
C SER A 110 -9.74 -3.83 -5.65
N VAL A 111 -9.46 -3.37 -6.88
CA VAL A 111 -10.35 -2.43 -7.59
C VAL A 111 -11.74 -3.04 -7.81
N GLN A 112 -11.80 -4.35 -7.99
CA GLN A 112 -13.05 -5.10 -8.14
C GLN A 112 -13.89 -5.01 -6.86
N GLU A 113 -13.28 -5.21 -5.70
CA GLU A 113 -13.95 -5.10 -4.40
C GLU A 113 -14.51 -3.68 -4.18
N VAL A 114 -13.76 -2.64 -4.52
CA VAL A 114 -14.27 -1.26 -4.45
C VAL A 114 -15.47 -1.03 -5.37
N ARG A 115 -15.43 -1.58 -6.59
CA ARG A 115 -16.58 -1.50 -7.51
C ARG A 115 -17.79 -2.22 -6.94
N GLU A 116 -17.61 -3.36 -6.29
CA GLU A 116 -18.70 -4.08 -5.62
C GLU A 116 -19.25 -3.31 -4.41
N LEU A 117 -18.40 -2.62 -3.64
CA LEU A 117 -18.84 -1.77 -2.51
C LEU A 117 -19.68 -0.57 -2.98
N LEU A 118 -19.30 0.00 -4.12
CA LEU A 118 -19.95 1.15 -4.74
C LEU A 118 -21.11 0.78 -5.67
N ALA A 119 -21.28 -0.50 -6.01
CA ALA A 119 -22.37 -0.95 -6.86
C ALA A 119 -23.69 -0.94 -6.09
N ASP A 120 -24.68 -0.21 -6.61
CA ASP A 120 -26.04 -0.19 -6.05
C ASP A 120 -26.84 -1.45 -6.39
N LYS A 121 -26.36 -2.26 -7.34
CA LYS A 121 -26.94 -3.55 -7.75
C LYS A 121 -25.83 -4.59 -7.91
N PRO A 122 -26.09 -5.88 -7.64
CA PRO A 122 -25.10 -6.93 -7.90
C PRO A 122 -24.70 -6.89 -9.37
N MET A 123 -23.40 -6.96 -9.64
CA MET A 123 -22.80 -6.94 -10.99
C MET A 123 -23.04 -8.27 -11.75
N ASN A 124 -24.25 -8.82 -11.64
CA ASN A 124 -24.72 -10.02 -12.31
C ASN A 124 -25.67 -9.62 -13.44
N GLU A 125 -25.28 -8.67 -14.30
CA GLU A 125 -26.03 -8.40 -15.52
C GLU A 125 -25.74 -9.53 -16.53
N THR A 126 -26.27 -10.72 -16.25
CA THR A 126 -26.30 -11.83 -17.20
C THR A 126 -27.16 -11.42 -18.38
N ARG A 127 -26.55 -11.28 -19.55
CA ARG A 127 -27.29 -11.01 -20.79
C ARG A 127 -27.50 -12.32 -21.51
N THR A 128 -28.78 -12.70 -21.64
CA THR A 128 -29.22 -13.86 -22.40
C THR A 128 -29.57 -13.40 -23.81
N ARG A 129 -28.90 -13.90 -24.83
CA ARG A 129 -29.19 -13.58 -26.24
C ARG A 129 -29.03 -14.78 -27.17
N PRO A 130 -29.78 -14.86 -28.27
CA PRO A 130 -29.55 -15.85 -29.31
C PRO A 130 -28.31 -15.49 -30.16
N CYS A 131 -27.55 -16.51 -30.57
CA CYS A 131 -26.51 -16.36 -31.58
C CYS A 131 -27.13 -15.96 -32.92
N SER A 132 -26.56 -14.95 -33.60
CA SER A 132 -27.06 -14.53 -34.93
C SER A 132 -26.91 -15.61 -36.01
N ARG A 133 -25.94 -16.53 -35.85
CA ARG A 133 -25.63 -17.58 -36.84
C ARG A 133 -26.40 -18.88 -36.60
N CYS A 134 -26.38 -19.43 -35.38
CA CYS A 134 -27.01 -20.71 -35.08
C CYS A 134 -28.30 -20.59 -34.24
N ARG A 135 -28.70 -19.37 -33.86
CA ARG A 135 -29.90 -19.05 -33.05
C ARG A 135 -29.95 -19.69 -31.67
N LYS A 136 -28.93 -20.45 -31.26
CA LYS A 136 -28.82 -20.99 -29.90
C LYS A 136 -28.76 -19.84 -28.89
N VAL A 137 -29.62 -19.90 -27.89
CA VAL A 137 -29.65 -18.95 -26.79
C VAL A 137 -28.55 -19.30 -25.80
N PHE A 138 -27.74 -18.31 -25.41
CA PHE A 138 -26.70 -18.49 -24.41
C PHE A 138 -26.64 -17.27 -23.46
N THR A 139 -26.13 -17.51 -22.25
CA THR A 139 -26.08 -16.54 -21.16
C THR A 139 -24.63 -16.31 -20.75
N THR A 140 -24.16 -15.07 -20.77
CA THR A 140 -22.76 -14.75 -20.44
C THR A 140 -22.64 -13.68 -19.37
N ARG A 141 -21.57 -13.78 -18.55
CA ARG A 141 -21.24 -12.81 -17.48
C ARG A 141 -20.36 -11.63 -17.94
N HIS A 142 -19.66 -11.71 -19.08
CA HIS A 142 -18.69 -10.68 -19.51
C HIS A 142 -18.85 -10.24 -20.98
N LYS A 143 -18.67 -8.93 -21.24
CA LYS A 143 -18.78 -8.31 -22.57
C LYS A 143 -17.61 -8.57 -23.53
N CYS A 144 -16.49 -9.08 -23.05
CA CYS A 144 -15.22 -9.03 -23.81
C CYS A 144 -14.79 -10.38 -24.39
N ARG A 145 -15.59 -11.44 -24.22
CA ARG A 145 -15.21 -12.78 -24.67
C ARG A 145 -16.44 -13.59 -25.11
N PHE A 146 -17.11 -13.12 -26.16
CA PHE A 146 -18.22 -13.87 -26.75
C PHE A 146 -17.70 -14.77 -27.86
N LEU A 147 -17.72 -16.07 -27.59
CA LEU A 147 -17.61 -17.14 -28.56
C LEU A 147 -18.86 -18.00 -28.39
N CYS A 148 -19.62 -18.22 -29.46
CA CYS A 148 -20.71 -19.17 -29.40
C CYS A 148 -20.15 -20.60 -29.39
N ASP A 149 -20.36 -21.37 -28.32
CA ASP A 149 -19.82 -22.74 -28.20
C ASP A 149 -20.27 -23.70 -29.31
N SER A 150 -21.34 -23.38 -30.03
CA SER A 150 -21.87 -24.23 -31.11
C SER A 150 -21.39 -23.85 -32.50
N CYS A 151 -20.96 -22.61 -32.74
CA CYS A 151 -20.52 -22.18 -34.08
C CYS A 151 -19.30 -21.26 -34.09
N ASN A 152 -18.65 -21.09 -32.93
CA ASN A 152 -17.48 -20.25 -32.69
C ASN A 152 -17.60 -18.81 -33.24
N SER A 153 -18.83 -18.28 -33.35
CA SER A 153 -19.07 -16.90 -33.79
C SER A 153 -18.68 -15.89 -32.72
N TYR A 154 -18.01 -14.81 -33.12
CA TYR A 154 -17.51 -13.75 -32.23
C TYR A 154 -18.53 -12.66 -31.89
N ALA A 155 -18.35 -12.02 -30.74
CA ALA A 155 -19.10 -10.84 -30.24
C ALA A 155 -19.42 -9.78 -31.30
N SER A 156 -18.38 -9.34 -32.00
CA SER A 156 -18.42 -8.22 -32.95
C SER A 156 -19.36 -8.52 -34.11
N SER A 157 -19.39 -9.77 -34.59
CA SER A 157 -20.29 -10.25 -35.64
C SER A 157 -21.77 -10.32 -35.21
N MET A 158 -22.05 -10.20 -33.92
CA MET A 158 -23.39 -10.18 -33.35
C MET A 158 -23.85 -8.75 -32.96
N GLY A 159 -23.09 -7.71 -33.33
CA GLY A 159 -23.43 -6.30 -33.07
C GLY A 159 -23.18 -5.84 -31.64
N TRP A 160 -22.27 -6.49 -30.90
CA TRP A 160 -21.93 -6.12 -29.53
C TRP A 160 -20.81 -5.06 -29.55
N PHE A 161 -21.14 -3.82 -29.18
CA PHE A 161 -20.22 -2.73 -28.85
C PHE A 161 -20.35 -2.37 -27.36
#